data_AF-A0AAU9X451-F1
#
_entry.id   AF-A0AAU9X451-F1
#
_cell.length_a   1.000
_cell.length_b   1.000
_cell.length_c   1.000
_cell.angle_alpha   90.00
_cell.angle_beta   90.00
_cell.angle_gamma   90.00
#
_symmetry.space_group_name_H-M   'P 1'
#
loop_
_entity.id
_entity.type
_entity.pdbx_description
1 polymer ?
#
loop_
_entity_poly.entity_id
_entity_poly.type
_entity_poly.pdbx_seq_one_letter_code
_entity_poly.pdbx_strand_id
1 'polypeptide(L)'
;MATTVTNLGIIFDQEILFNDQINQPCRTSFFFFRNLFKIRLLATPTSRTNSYGDRTFSVCAPKLWNCLPNHVRNVGTLPLFKKNLKTYLF
;
A
#
# COMPACT_ATOMS: atom_id res chain seq x y z
N MET A 1 30.84 -23.79 -15.41
CA MET A 1 29.83 -24.00 -16.47
C MET A 1 28.78 -22.92 -16.32
N ALA A 2 28.38 -22.25 -17.41
CA ALA A 2 27.29 -21.28 -17.37
C ALA A 2 25.98 -22.03 -17.05
N THR A 3 25.26 -21.60 -16.02
CA THR A 3 24.02 -22.24 -15.53
C THR A 3 22.76 -21.67 -16.17
N THR A 4 22.90 -20.62 -16.99
CA THR A 4 21.82 -19.97 -17.72
C THR A 4 22.30 -19.50 -19.09
N VAL A 5 21.40 -19.47 -20.07
CA VAL A 5 21.63 -18.90 -21.42
C VAL A 5 20.51 -17.93 -21.77
N THR A 6 20.80 -16.89 -22.57
CA THR A 6 19.79 -15.92 -23.00
C THR A 6 19.48 -16.07 -24.49
N ASN A 7 18.20 -16.04 -24.85
CA ASN A 7 17.76 -15.98 -26.25
C ASN A 7 16.63 -14.94 -26.38
N LEU A 8 16.80 -13.95 -27.25
CA LEU A 8 15.81 -12.89 -27.49
C LEU A 8 15.34 -12.16 -26.21
N GLY A 9 16.20 -12.06 -25.19
CA GLY A 9 15.89 -11.44 -23.90
C GLY A 9 15.23 -12.36 -22.87
N ILE A 10 15.06 -13.64 -23.20
CA ILE A 10 14.55 -14.68 -22.30
C ILE A 10 15.73 -15.41 -21.65
N ILE A 11 15.75 -15.50 -20.32
CA ILE A 11 16.73 -16.29 -19.56
C ILE A 11 16.20 -17.72 -19.46
N PHE A 12 17.02 -18.69 -19.86
CA PHE A 12 16.75 -20.12 -19.75
C PHE A 12 17.59 -20.69 -18.62
N ASP A 13 16.91 -21.14 -17.57
CA ASP A 13 17.49 -21.79 -16.40
C ASP A 13 17.84 -23.25 -16.74
N GLN A 14 18.76 -23.87 -16.01
CA GLN A 14 19.06 -25.31 -16.15
C GLN A 14 17.82 -26.22 -16.06
N GLU A 15 16.77 -25.77 -15.36
CA GLU A 15 15.52 -26.50 -15.20
C GLU A 15 14.38 -25.95 -16.09
N ILE A 16 14.63 -24.94 -16.92
CA ILE A 16 13.64 -24.35 -17.86
C ILE A 16 12.38 -23.84 -17.12
N LEU A 17 12.53 -23.38 -15.88
CA LEU A 17 11.41 -22.97 -15.01
C LEU A 17 10.95 -21.52 -15.25
N PHE A 18 11.77 -20.68 -15.93
CA PHE A 18 11.47 -19.27 -16.25
C PHE A 18 11.07 -18.43 -15.03
N ASN A 19 11.60 -18.76 -13.86
CA ASN A 19 11.15 -18.18 -12.60
C ASN A 19 11.29 -16.66 -12.58
N ASP A 20 12.35 -16.11 -13.15
CA ASP A 20 12.56 -14.66 -13.20
C ASP A 20 11.46 -13.95 -13.99
N GLN A 21 11.09 -14.50 -15.15
CA GLN A 21 10.06 -13.93 -16.00
C GLN A 21 8.65 -14.12 -15.43
N ILE A 22 8.39 -15.20 -14.71
CA ILE A 22 7.10 -15.41 -14.02
C ILE A 22 6.99 -14.47 -12.80
N ASN A 23 8.08 -14.28 -12.08
CA ASN A 23 8.11 -13.42 -10.89
C ASN A 23 8.06 -11.93 -11.25
N GLN A 24 8.56 -11.51 -12.41
CA GLN A 24 8.60 -10.10 -12.79
C GLN A 24 7.19 -9.47 -12.91
N PRO A 25 6.21 -10.06 -13.62
CA PRO A 25 4.81 -9.61 -13.67
C PRO A 25 4.16 -9.55 -12.28
N CYS A 26 4.44 -10.53 -11.42
CA CYS A 26 3.96 -10.53 -10.04
C CYS A 26 4.53 -9.35 -9.23
N ARG A 27 5.84 -9.08 -9.38
CA ARG A 27 6.52 -7.96 -8.71
C ARG A 27 6.04 -6.61 -9.21
N THR A 28 5.86 -6.44 -10.52
CA THR A 28 5.36 -5.20 -11.12
C THR A 28 3.91 -4.95 -10.71
N SER A 29 3.05 -5.96 -10.80
CA SER A 29 1.65 -5.88 -10.35
C SER A 29 1.58 -5.49 -8.86
N PHE A 30 2.36 -6.16 -8.00
CA PHE A 30 2.42 -5.84 -6.58
C PHE A 30 2.88 -4.40 -6.33
N PHE A 31 3.90 -3.93 -7.06
CA PHE A 31 4.38 -2.55 -6.96
C PHE A 31 3.29 -1.55 -7.34
N PHE A 32 2.57 -1.78 -8.44
CA PHE A 32 1.45 -0.93 -8.85
C PHE A 32 0.33 -0.92 -7.81
N PHE A 33 -0.09 -2.08 -7.31
CA PHE A 33 -1.11 -2.15 -6.26
C PHE A 33 -0.68 -1.42 -4.99
N ARG A 34 0.56 -1.60 -4.54
CA ARG A 34 1.11 -0.88 -3.38
C ARG A 34 1.08 0.63 -3.58
N ASN A 35 1.38 1.12 -4.79
CA ASN A 35 1.27 2.54 -5.11
C ASN A 35 -0.18 3.03 -5.11
N LEU A 36 -1.13 2.27 -5.66
CA LEU A 36 -2.56 2.59 -5.59
C LEU A 36 -3.06 2.72 -4.15
N PHE A 37 -2.58 1.86 -3.24
CA PHE A 37 -2.89 1.96 -1.81
C PHE A 37 -2.27 3.20 -1.15
N LYS A 38 -1.07 3.64 -1.58
CA LYS A 38 -0.45 4.88 -1.10
C LYS A 38 -1.24 6.13 -1.49
N ILE A 39 -1.85 6.17 -2.68
CA ILE A 39 -2.66 7.31 -3.15
C ILE A 39 -3.91 7.50 -2.27
N ARG A 40 -4.40 6.46 -1.59
CA ARG A 40 -5.55 6.52 -0.69
C ARG A 40 -5.24 6.98 0.74
N LEU A 41 -3.99 7.36 1.02
CA LEU A 41 -3.57 7.93 2.28
C LEU A 41 -3.54 9.46 2.18
N LEU A 42 -3.94 10.13 3.26
CA LEU A 42 -3.87 11.58 3.35
C LEU A 42 -2.42 12.01 3.62
N ALA A 43 -2.02 13.15 3.06
CA ALA A 43 -0.76 13.78 3.40
C ALA A 43 -0.78 14.20 4.87
N THR A 44 0.19 13.73 5.64
CA THR A 44 0.29 14.03 7.07
C THR A 44 1.26 15.20 7.26
N PRO A 45 0.79 16.39 7.69
CA PRO A 45 1.69 17.50 7.95
C PRO A 45 2.60 17.18 9.15
N THR A 46 3.87 17.54 9.04
CA THR A 46 4.84 17.42 10.13
C THR A 46 4.80 18.68 10.99
N SER A 47 4.51 18.54 12.28
CA SER A 47 4.78 19.59 13.26
C SER A 47 6.27 19.64 13.55
N ARG A 48 6.81 20.83 13.85
CA ARG A 48 8.19 20.96 14.35
C ARG A 48 8.30 20.75 15.86
N THR A 49 7.18 20.64 16.55
CA THR A 49 7.11 20.58 18.01
C THR A 49 6.09 19.53 18.44
N ASN A 50 6.50 18.63 19.34
CA ASN A 50 5.67 17.59 19.98
C ASN A 50 4.64 18.17 20.99
N SER A 51 4.11 19.36 20.72
CA SER A 51 3.30 20.16 21.65
C SER A 51 1.91 20.42 21.06
N TYR A 52 1.44 21.67 21.08
CA TYR A 52 0.10 22.05 20.60
C TYR A 52 -0.08 21.76 19.11
N GLY A 53 0.98 21.91 18.31
CA GLY A 53 0.97 21.68 16.86
C GLY A 53 0.54 20.25 16.48
N ASP A 54 1.03 19.23 17.18
CA ASP A 54 0.67 17.84 16.90
C ASP A 54 -0.77 17.48 17.24
N ARG A 55 -1.38 18.22 18.17
CA ARG A 55 -2.77 18.02 18.62
C ARG A 55 -3.80 18.72 17.74
N THR A 56 -3.36 19.51 16.77
CA THR A 56 -4.26 20.20 15.84
C THR A 56 -5.02 19.20 14.97
N PHE A 57 -6.26 19.55 14.60
CA PHE A 57 -7.08 18.70 13.75
C PHE A 57 -6.40 18.40 12.41
N SER A 58 -5.74 19.39 11.81
CA SER A 58 -5.01 19.24 10.54
C SER A 58 -3.87 18.23 10.59
N VAL A 59 -3.31 17.95 11.77
CA VAL A 59 -2.29 16.90 11.98
C VAL A 59 -2.94 15.58 12.43
N CYS A 60 -3.84 15.60 13.41
CA CYS A 60 -4.44 14.40 13.97
C CYS A 60 -5.39 13.68 13.00
N ALA A 61 -6.20 14.42 12.23
CA ALA A 61 -7.18 13.83 11.33
C ALA A 61 -6.55 12.94 10.24
N PRO A 62 -5.53 13.38 9.47
CA PRO A 62 -4.87 12.51 8.49
C PRO A 62 -4.12 11.35 9.15
N LYS A 63 -3.50 11.55 10.33
CA LYS A 63 -2.88 10.45 11.10
C LYS A 63 -3.91 9.37 11.43
N LEU A 64 -5.05 9.76 12.01
CA LEU A 64 -6.11 8.84 12.41
C LEU A 64 -6.70 8.11 11.20
N TRP A 65 -7.01 8.83 10.12
CA TRP A 65 -7.53 8.24 8.89
C TRP A 65 -6.58 7.20 8.30
N ASN A 66 -5.28 7.52 8.26
CA ASN A 66 -4.26 6.62 7.71
C ASN A 66 -4.08 5.33 8.55
N CYS A 67 -4.40 5.37 9.85
CA CYS A 67 -4.43 4.20 10.72
C CYS A 67 -5.67 3.32 10.56
N LEU A 68 -6.70 3.76 9.80
CA LEU A 68 -7.91 2.97 9.62
C LEU A 68 -7.68 1.79 8.64
N PRO A 69 -8.28 0.62 8.92
CA PRO A 69 -8.25 -0.51 8.00
C PRO A 69 -8.89 -0.18 6.64
N ASN A 70 -8.41 -0.84 5.58
CA ASN A 70 -8.93 -0.66 4.22
C ASN A 70 -10.43 -0.93 4.13
N HIS A 71 -10.94 -1.92 4.86
CA HIS A 71 -12.37 -2.27 4.84
C HIS A 71 -13.27 -1.21 5.48
N VAL A 72 -12.72 -0.32 6.33
CA VAL A 72 -13.44 0.84 6.89
C VAL A 72 -13.35 2.02 5.94
N ARG A 73 -12.17 2.30 5.36
CA ARG A 73 -11.96 3.44 4.45
C ARG A 73 -12.64 3.30 3.09
N ASN A 74 -12.75 2.08 2.56
CA ASN A 74 -13.28 1.82 1.22
C ASN A 74 -14.79 1.59 1.19
N VAL A 75 -15.50 1.88 2.30
CA VAL A 75 -16.95 1.74 2.36
C VAL A 75 -17.62 2.77 1.45
N GLY A 76 -18.53 2.33 0.59
CA GLY A 76 -19.18 3.19 -0.42
C GLY A 76 -20.32 4.07 0.12
N THR A 77 -20.77 3.87 1.36
CA THR A 77 -21.90 4.63 1.92
C THR A 77 -21.58 5.20 3.30
N LEU A 78 -22.02 6.45 3.53
CA LEU A 78 -21.79 7.15 4.79
C LEU A 78 -22.37 6.43 6.03
N PRO A 79 -23.59 5.84 6.00
CA PRO A 79 -24.13 5.13 7.15
C PRO A 79 -23.29 3.91 7.55
N LEU A 80 -22.84 3.14 6.56
CA LEU A 80 -22.01 1.96 6.80
C LEU A 80 -20.61 2.35 7.27
N PHE A 81 -20.06 3.45 6.73
CA PHE A 81 -18.80 4.01 7.23
C PHE A 81 -18.90 4.37 8.71
N LYS A 82 -19.93 5.11 9.13
CA LYS A 82 -20.15 5.47 10.54
C LYS A 82 -20.29 4.24 11.44
N LYS A 83 -21.02 3.22 10.99
CA LYS A 83 -21.17 1.95 11.70
C LYS A 83 -19.82 1.26 11.90
N ASN A 84 -19.08 1.04 10.82
CA ASN A 84 -17.81 0.32 10.86
C ASN A 84 -16.73 1.11 11.62
N LEU A 85 -16.72 2.43 11.49
CA LEU A 85 -15.82 3.31 12.25
C LEU A 85 -16.09 3.19 13.75
N LYS A 86 -17.37 3.20 14.17
CA LYS A 86 -17.73 3.04 15.58
C LYS A 86 -17.24 1.71 16.13
N THR A 87 -17.50 0.60 15.43
CA THR A 87 -17.03 -0.75 15.80
C THR A 87 -15.51 -0.88 15.86
N TYR A 88 -14.77 -0.10 15.08
CA TYR A 88 -13.30 -0.12 15.12
C TYR A 88 -12.73 0.67 16.31
N LEU A 89 -13.42 1.72 16.76
CA LEU A 89 -12.93 2.63 17.81
C LEU A 89 -13.43 2.28 19.22
N PHE A 90 -14.54 1.56 19.34
CA PHE A 90 -15.21 1.20 20.59
C PHE A 90 -15.70 -0.24 20.55
#